data_AF-A0AAD7EKV5-F1
#
_entry.id   AF-A0AAD7EKV5-F1
#
_cell.length_a   1.000
_cell.length_b   1.000
_cell.length_c   1.000
_cell.angle_alpha   90.00
_cell.angle_beta   90.00
_cell.angle_gamma   90.00
#
_symmetry.space_group_name_H-M   'P 1'
#
loop_
_entity.id
_entity.type
_entity.pdbx_description
1 polymer ?
#
loop_
_entity_poly.entity_id
_entity_poly.type
_entity_poly.pdbx_seq_one_letter_code
_entity_poly.pdbx_strand_id
1 'polypeptide(L)' 'DDAATTLTQYLRHRCFVCHTTEASAWRRSTLSLGKVVCNKCGLYERTHLRVRPLQFDELR' A
#
# COMPACT_ATOMS: atom_id res chain seq x y z
N ASP A 1 16.49 -21.86 -7.75
CA ASP A 1 15.02 -21.80 -7.91
C ASP A 1 14.33 -20.64 -7.16
N ASP A 2 15.04 -19.65 -6.60
CA ASP A 2 14.40 -18.62 -5.74
C ASP A 2 14.00 -17.29 -6.41
N ALA A 3 14.31 -17.11 -7.70
CA ALA A 3 13.93 -15.91 -8.44
C ALA A 3 12.43 -15.86 -8.76
N ALA A 4 11.79 -17.02 -8.97
CA ALA A 4 10.38 -17.11 -9.35
C ALA A 4 9.42 -16.85 -8.18
N THR A 5 9.79 -17.24 -6.95
CA THR A 5 9.01 -17.01 -5.72
C THR A 5 9.03 -15.55 -5.29
N THR A 6 10.17 -14.87 -5.53
CA THR A 6 10.32 -13.44 -5.28
C THR A 6 9.42 -12.63 -6.24
N LEU A 7 9.40 -12.99 -7.53
CA LEU A 7 8.58 -12.34 -8.56
C LEU A 7 7.06 -12.54 -8.36
N THR A 8 6.64 -13.70 -7.85
CA THR A 8 5.22 -14.00 -7.56
C THR A 8 4.67 -13.30 -6.31
N GLN A 9 5.53 -12.81 -5.41
CA GLN A 9 5.10 -11.93 -4.31
C GLN A 9 5.00 -10.46 -4.75
N TYR A 10 5.76 -10.02 -5.75
CA TYR A 10 5.56 -8.71 -6.42
C TYR A 10 4.33 -8.69 -7.34
N LEU A 11 3.70 -9.84 -7.60
CA LEU A 11 2.48 -9.96 -8.38
C LEU A 11 1.28 -9.42 -7.57
N ARG A 12 0.96 -8.15 -7.86
CA ARG A 12 -0.31 -7.46 -7.58
C ARG A 12 -0.74 -7.36 -6.11
N HIS A 13 0.10 -6.75 -5.30
CA HIS A 13 -0.40 -6.09 -4.10
C HIS A 13 -1.23 -4.88 -4.57
N ARG A 14 -2.48 -4.77 -4.09
CA ARG A 14 -3.33 -3.59 -4.30
C ARG A 14 -3.43 -2.89 -2.96
N CYS A 15 -3.19 -1.59 -2.92
CA CYS A 15 -3.32 -0.83 -1.69
C CYS A 15 -4.75 -0.96 -1.15
N PHE A 16 -4.90 -1.30 0.13
CA PHE A 16 -6.22 -1.39 0.75
C PHE A 16 -6.94 -0.02 0.82
N VAL A 17 -6.17 1.06 0.88
CA VAL A 17 -6.70 2.43 1.00
C VAL A 17 -6.92 3.05 -0.38
N CYS A 18 -5.87 3.28 -1.17
CA CYS A 18 -5.99 3.98 -2.46
C CYS A 18 -6.09 3.07 -3.69
N HIS A 19 -6.11 1.75 -3.50
CA HIS A 19 -6.19 0.77 -4.59
C HIS A 19 -5.14 0.86 -5.69
N THR A 20 -4.08 1.67 -5.51
CA THR A 20 -2.93 1.64 -6.42
C THR A 20 -2.35 0.24 -6.45
N THR A 21 -2.03 -0.22 -7.64
CA THR A 21 -1.24 -1.44 -7.90
C THR A 21 0.22 -1.09 -8.19
N GLU A 22 0.52 0.21 -8.32
CA GLU A 22 1.86 0.76 -8.53
C GLU A 22 2.30 1.46 -7.24
N ALA A 23 3.24 0.84 -6.52
CA ALA A 23 3.83 1.43 -5.32
C ALA A 23 5.32 1.14 -5.31
N SER A 24 6.12 2.16 -4.97
CA SER A 24 7.57 2.00 -4.78
C SER A 24 7.93 1.13 -3.58
N ALA A 25 7.04 1.05 -2.60
CA ALA A 25 7.14 0.14 -1.46
C ALA A 25 5.76 -0.19 -0.89
N TRP A 26 5.63 -1.40 -0.35
CA TRP A 26 4.44 -1.89 0.35
C TRP A 26 4.66 -1.90 1.86
N ARG A 27 3.66 -1.47 2.62
CA ARG A 27 3.67 -1.43 4.09
C ARG A 27 2.49 -2.22 4.64
N ARG A 28 2.64 -2.75 5.85
CA ARG A 28 1.49 -3.24 6.63
C ARG A 28 0.72 -2.03 7.18
N SER A 29 -0.61 -2.06 7.10
CA SER A 29 -1.43 -1.02 7.70
C SER A 29 -1.34 -1.09 9.22
N THR A 30 -1.24 0.08 9.86
CA THR A 30 -1.26 0.20 11.32
C THR A 30 -2.69 0.32 11.85
N LEU A 31 -3.64 0.65 10.97
CA LEU A 31 -5.05 0.84 11.31
C LEU A 31 -5.93 -0.36 10.94
N SER A 32 -5.55 -1.12 9.91
CA SER A 32 -6.26 -2.30 9.43
C SER A 32 -5.36 -3.54 9.48
N LEU A 33 -5.48 -4.31 10.56
CA LEU A 33 -4.65 -5.49 10.78
C LEU A 33 -4.72 -6.46 9.60
N GLY A 34 -3.56 -6.98 9.16
CA GLY A 34 -3.48 -7.90 8.03
C GLY A 34 -3.70 -7.27 6.65
N LYS A 35 -3.96 -5.96 6.56
CA LYS A 35 -4.05 -5.24 5.27
C LYS A 35 -2.70 -4.68 4.85
N VAL A 36 -2.48 -4.64 3.55
CA VAL A 36 -1.30 -4.04 2.91
C VAL A 36 -1.70 -2.71 2.28
N VAL A 37 -0.86 -1.70 2.47
CA VAL A 37 -1.04 -0.35 1.95
C VAL A 37 0.21 0.10 1.20
N CYS A 38 0.06 1.02 0.25
CA CYS A 38 1.20 1.62 -0.42
C CYS A 38 2.00 2.52 0.55
N ASN A 39 3.22 2.86 0.17
CA ASN A 39 4.09 3.73 0.98
C ASN A 39 3.40 5.03 1.43
N LYS A 40 2.70 5.71 0.52
CA LYS A 40 2.03 7.01 0.81
C LYS A 40 0.89 6.85 1.83
N CYS A 41 0.12 5.77 1.73
CA CYS A 41 -0.97 5.49 2.67
C CYS A 41 -0.44 5.06 4.04
N GLY A 42 0.54 4.15 4.10
CA GLY A 42 1.11 3.71 5.37
C GLY A 42 1.87 4.81 6.12
N LEU A 43 2.53 5.72 5.41
CA LEU A 43 3.15 6.91 6.04
C LEU A 43 2.08 7.84 6.62
N TYR A 44 0.97 8.06 5.89
CA TYR A 44 -0.12 8.89 6.36
C TYR A 44 -0.76 8.33 7.63
N GLU A 45 -1.07 7.02 7.64
CA GLU A 45 -1.61 6.32 8.82
C GLU A 45 -0.71 6.51 10.05
N ARG A 46 0.61 6.37 9.88
CA ARG A 46 1.56 6.51 10.99
C ARG A 46 1.65 7.94 11.52
N THR A 47 1.61 8.95 10.64
CA THR A 47 1.76 10.35 11.05
C THR A 47 0.47 10.95 11.60
N HIS A 48 -0.67 10.60 11.02
CA HIS A 48 -1.96 11.23 11.34
C HIS A 48 -2.90 10.32 12.15
N LEU A 49 -2.48 9.07 12.41
CA LEU A 49 -3.27 8.05 13.12
C LEU A 49 -4.68 7.84 12.52
N ARG A 50 -4.83 8.13 11.21
CA ARG A 50 -6.09 8.02 10.47
C ARG A 50 -5.84 7.63 9.02
N VAL A 51 -6.87 7.10 8.35
CA VAL A 51 -6.80 6.69 6.94
C VAL A 51 -6.60 7.91 6.02
N ARG A 52 -5.79 7.75 4.96
CA ARG A 52 -5.55 8.82 3.97
C ARG A 52 -6.85 9.13 3.20
N PRO A 53 -7.32 10.39 3.17
CA PRO A 53 -8.43 10.76 2.29
C PRO A 53 -8.00 10.58 0.83
N LEU A 54 -8.88 9.96 0.02
CA LEU A 54 -8.60 9.60 -1.37
C LEU A 54 -9.01 10.67 -2.38
N GLN A 55 -9.78 11.67 -1.96
CA GLN A 55 -10.43 12.66 -2.82
C GLN A 55 -9.50 13.46 -3.77
N PHE A 56 -8.18 13.42 -3.59
CA PHE A 56 -7.25 14.26 -4.34
C PHE A 56 -6.19 13.49 -5.14
N ASP A 57 -6.22 12.15 -5.20
CA ASP A 57 -5.17 11.38 -5.88
C ASP A 57 -5.47 11.09 -7.37
N GLU A 58 -6.60 11.55 -7.93
CA GLU A 58 -6.92 11.44 -9.37
C GLU A 58 -6.26 12.52 -10.24
N LEU A 59 -5.65 13.54 -9.64
CA LEU A 59 -4.78 14.49 -10.36
C LEU A 59 -3.34 13.96 -10.32
N ARG A 60 -3.10 12.95 -11.16
CA ARG A 60 -1.76 12.37 -11.40
C ARG A 60 -0.77 13.43 -11.87
#